data_AF-V4HHB4-F1
#
_entry.id   AF-V4HHB4-F1
#
_cell.length_a   1.000
_cell.length_b   1.000
_cell.length_c   1.000
_cell.angle_alpha   90.00
_cell.angle_beta   90.00
_cell.angle_gamma   90.00
#
_symmetry.space_group_name_H-M   'P 1'
#
loop_
_entity.id
_entity.type
_entity.pdbx_description
1 polymer ?
#
loop_
_entity_poly.entity_id
_entity_poly.type
_entity_poly.pdbx_seq_one_letter_code
_entity_poly.pdbx_strand_id
1 'polypeptide(L)'
;MPSPSCPVCDERFDSPGAAQSHAWDAHSACHHCGQQFESGDETDLYRHWLTAHDEELTRIERKRAESAVGSPTFSDRLSNGGVGAAVGGLSRRSLLVGGGTVAVAGLALGGVALTDGASNDDGDGDGGGSASSVPDGPVATAQVPSAPGDRRYATMGSDDAAVNVTYFGNWKCPYCADFSTGFLADLVTDYVATGDVSLTYRNLTYVNGGPFLGSDTPAAARAGLAVWNEDPESYWRYHEYVMANQPPESDQWATADRLVEFATRAEVSDPSVVRTAVEENRYEEALRATTAAANEAGVSGTPTLVVGGRTVSPFQEDQTRSVIESAVSN
;
A
#
# COMPACT_ATOMS: atom_id res chain seq x y z
N MET A 1 16.37 42.96 9.41
CA MET A 1 16.82 41.60 9.07
C MET A 1 18.12 41.74 8.29
N PRO A 2 19.12 40.86 8.47
CA PRO A 2 20.31 40.91 7.63
C PRO A 2 19.90 40.77 6.16
N SER A 3 20.55 41.54 5.27
CA SER A 3 20.34 41.40 3.83
C SER A 3 20.73 39.98 3.41
N PRO A 4 19.92 39.30 2.59
CA PRO A 4 20.22 37.95 2.12
C PRO A 4 21.54 37.94 1.35
N SER A 5 22.37 36.93 1.58
CA SER A 5 23.66 36.74 0.92
C SER A 5 23.71 35.44 0.14
N CYS A 6 24.50 35.42 -0.94
CA CYS A 6 24.78 34.19 -1.68
C CYS A 6 25.64 33.25 -0.82
N PRO A 7 25.30 31.96 -0.68
CA PRO A 7 26.07 31.01 0.13
C PRO A 7 27.43 30.61 -0.48
N VAL A 8 27.73 31.04 -1.71
CA VAL A 8 28.96 30.69 -2.43
C VAL A 8 30.00 31.81 -2.39
N CYS A 9 29.57 33.06 -2.56
CA CYS A 9 30.48 34.23 -2.68
C CYS A 9 30.22 35.33 -1.64
N ASP A 10 29.27 35.14 -0.73
CA ASP A 10 28.87 36.07 0.33
C ASP A 10 28.37 37.46 -0.17
N GLU A 11 28.18 37.64 -1.48
CA GLU A 11 27.56 38.85 -2.04
C GLU A 11 26.15 39.05 -1.47
N ARG A 12 25.81 40.30 -1.16
CA ARG A 12 24.53 40.66 -0.51
C ARG A 12 23.56 41.26 -1.53
N PHE A 13 22.28 40.92 -1.37
CA PHE A 13 21.22 41.31 -2.28
C PHE A 13 20.07 41.99 -1.54
N ASP A 14 19.28 42.76 -2.29
CA ASP A 14 18.15 43.52 -1.74
C ASP A 14 16.91 42.64 -1.47
N SER A 15 16.87 41.40 -1.99
CA SER A 15 15.78 40.46 -1.75
C SER A 15 16.24 38.99 -1.75
N PRO A 16 15.53 38.09 -1.05
CA PRO A 16 15.85 36.66 -1.06
C PRO A 16 15.80 36.05 -2.46
N GLY A 17 14.81 36.46 -3.27
CA GLY A 17 14.70 35.99 -4.66
C GLY A 17 15.87 36.43 -5.54
N ALA A 18 16.44 37.62 -5.30
CA ALA A 18 17.64 38.06 -6.01
C ALA A 18 18.88 37.25 -5.60
N ALA A 19 19.05 36.94 -4.30
CA ALA A 19 20.12 36.08 -3.82
C ALA A 19 20.00 34.65 -4.36
N GLN A 20 18.77 34.11 -4.40
CA GLN A 20 18.48 32.79 -4.97
C GLN A 20 18.79 32.73 -6.46
N SER A 21 18.35 33.72 -7.23
CA SER A 21 18.61 33.78 -8.68
C SER A 21 20.13 33.90 -8.94
N HIS A 22 20.84 34.73 -8.17
CA HIS A 22 22.29 34.84 -8.30
C HIS A 22 23.02 33.53 -7.96
N ALA A 23 22.61 32.81 -6.92
CA ALA A 23 23.22 31.53 -6.56
C ALA A 23 23.17 30.52 -7.71
N TRP A 24 22.07 30.49 -8.45
CA TRP A 24 21.96 29.64 -9.63
C TRP A 24 22.66 30.22 -10.87
N ASP A 25 22.37 31.47 -11.23
CA ASP A 25 22.83 32.04 -12.50
C ASP A 25 24.36 32.24 -12.54
N ALA A 26 24.97 32.59 -11.41
CA ALA A 26 26.40 32.85 -11.32
C ALA A 26 27.23 31.61 -10.93
N HIS A 27 26.64 30.69 -10.16
CA HIS A 27 27.40 29.58 -9.55
C HIS A 27 26.80 28.19 -9.81
N SER A 28 25.67 28.11 -10.52
CA SER A 28 24.89 26.87 -10.69
C SER A 28 24.68 26.16 -9.36
N ALA A 29 24.37 26.92 -8.30
CA ALA A 29 24.38 26.42 -6.92
C ALA A 29 23.03 26.55 -6.20
N CYS A 30 22.80 25.65 -5.24
CA CYS A 30 21.67 25.71 -4.33
C CYS A 30 21.77 26.92 -3.41
N HIS A 31 20.73 27.74 -3.36
CA HIS A 31 20.71 28.94 -2.53
C HIS A 31 20.60 28.65 -1.02
N HIS A 32 20.18 27.44 -0.62
CA HIS A 32 20.08 27.05 0.80
C HIS A 32 21.44 26.59 1.36
N CYS A 33 22.23 25.84 0.60
CA CYS A 33 23.45 25.18 1.09
C CYS A 33 24.73 25.46 0.28
N GLY A 34 24.62 26.11 -0.88
CA GLY A 34 25.76 26.40 -1.76
C GLY A 34 26.26 25.21 -2.59
N GLN A 35 25.60 24.05 -2.54
CA GLN A 35 25.96 22.90 -3.37
C GLN A 35 25.88 23.25 -4.86
N GLN A 36 26.95 22.99 -5.61
CA GLN A 36 27.02 23.25 -7.05
C GLN A 36 26.49 22.07 -7.87
N PHE A 37 25.92 22.38 -9.02
CA PHE A 37 25.35 21.46 -10.00
C PHE A 37 25.93 21.72 -11.39
N GLU A 38 25.77 20.77 -12.31
CA GLU A 38 26.16 20.97 -13.69
C GLU A 38 25.32 22.08 -14.34
N SER A 39 25.98 23.03 -15.00
CA SER A 39 25.32 24.21 -15.56
C SER A 39 24.43 23.84 -16.76
N GLY A 40 23.15 24.19 -16.73
CA GLY A 40 22.28 24.16 -17.91
C GLY A 40 20.83 23.73 -17.66
N ASP A 41 20.56 22.95 -16.62
CA ASP A 41 19.21 22.48 -16.26
C ASP A 41 19.00 22.53 -14.74
N GLU A 42 17.96 23.24 -14.29
CA GLU A 42 17.57 23.36 -12.88
C GLU A 42 16.95 22.07 -12.31
N THR A 43 16.72 21.04 -13.12
CA THR A 43 16.09 19.79 -12.70
C THR A 43 16.83 19.13 -11.51
N ASP A 44 18.16 19.09 -11.51
CA ASP A 44 18.91 18.52 -10.38
C ASP A 44 18.85 19.40 -9.13
N LEU A 45 18.80 20.72 -9.30
CA LEU A 45 18.55 21.66 -8.21
C LEU A 45 17.17 21.41 -7.58
N TYR A 46 16.14 21.23 -8.41
CA TYR A 46 14.78 20.99 -7.92
C TYR A 46 14.62 19.64 -7.23
N ARG A 47 15.25 18.58 -7.74
CA ARG A 47 15.30 17.29 -7.02
C ARG A 47 15.98 17.47 -5.66
N HIS A 48 17.13 18.15 -5.65
CA HIS A 48 17.87 18.43 -4.42
C HIS A 48 17.04 19.23 -3.41
N TRP A 49 16.28 20.23 -3.85
CA TRP A 49 15.36 20.99 -2.99
C TRP A 49 14.34 20.08 -2.31
N LEU A 50 13.67 19.21 -3.06
CA LEU A 50 12.62 18.33 -2.54
C LEU A 50 13.16 17.20 -1.66
N THR A 51 14.44 16.86 -1.76
CA THR A 51 15.06 15.80 -0.95
C THR A 51 15.83 16.32 0.26
N ALA A 52 16.57 17.42 0.12
CA ALA A 52 17.51 17.92 1.14
C ALA A 52 16.98 19.14 1.90
N HIS A 53 16.08 19.91 1.29
CA HIS A 53 15.58 21.19 1.82
C HIS A 53 14.05 21.24 1.91
N ASP A 54 13.36 20.09 1.91
CA ASP A 54 11.89 20.02 1.83
C ASP A 54 11.20 20.95 2.84
N GLU A 55 11.67 20.97 4.08
CA GLU A 55 11.11 21.78 5.17
C GLU A 55 11.44 23.28 5.07
N GLU A 56 12.47 23.64 4.30
CA GLU A 56 12.92 25.02 4.10
C GLU A 56 12.25 25.68 2.88
N LEU A 57 11.62 24.88 2.00
CA LEU A 57 10.96 25.39 0.80
C LEU A 57 9.69 26.17 1.14
N THR A 58 9.59 27.38 0.59
CA THR A 58 8.32 28.08 0.52
C THR A 58 7.34 27.32 -0.37
N ARG A 59 6.03 27.60 -0.20
CA ARG A 59 4.99 26.98 -1.06
C ARG A 59 5.20 27.22 -2.55
N ILE A 60 5.79 28.36 -2.92
CA ILE A 60 6.05 28.71 -4.32
C ILE A 60 7.21 27.88 -4.86
N GLU A 61 8.30 27.76 -4.10
CA GLU A 61 9.47 26.96 -4.48
C GLU A 61 9.15 25.48 -4.57
N ARG A 62 8.41 24.95 -3.60
CA ARG A 62 7.95 23.56 -3.62
C ARG A 62 7.11 23.28 -4.88
N LYS A 63 6.11 24.12 -5.15
CA LYS A 63 5.27 23.94 -6.34
C LYS A 63 6.08 24.03 -7.63
N ARG A 64 7.05 24.95 -7.70
CA ARG A 64 7.95 25.09 -8.86
C ARG A 64 8.80 23.84 -9.06
N ALA A 65 9.39 23.31 -7.98
CA ALA A 65 10.19 22.10 -8.02
C ALA A 65 9.35 20.87 -8.41
N GLU A 66 8.21 20.64 -7.77
CA GLU A 66 7.32 19.50 -8.06
C GLU A 66 6.77 19.56 -9.49
N SER A 67 6.51 20.76 -10.03
CA SER A 67 6.06 20.91 -11.42
C SER A 67 7.17 20.62 -12.43
N ALA A 68 8.43 20.86 -12.06
CA ALA A 68 9.58 20.63 -12.93
C ALA A 68 10.02 19.17 -12.95
N VAL A 69 10.01 18.48 -11.80
CA VAL A 69 10.62 17.15 -11.66
C VAL A 69 9.70 16.06 -11.10
N GLY A 70 8.44 16.41 -10.82
CA GLY A 70 7.51 15.54 -10.08
C GLY A 70 7.79 15.54 -8.57
N SER A 71 6.86 14.97 -7.79
CA SER A 71 7.09 14.73 -6.37
C SER A 71 8.00 13.50 -6.21
N PRO A 72 9.16 13.62 -5.54
CA PRO A 72 10.07 12.49 -5.38
C PRO A 72 9.40 11.38 -4.58
N THR A 73 9.52 10.16 -5.09
CA THR A 73 9.06 8.95 -4.42
C THR A 73 9.89 8.70 -3.17
N PHE A 74 9.42 7.83 -2.29
CA PHE A 74 10.18 7.46 -1.09
C PHE A 74 11.56 6.86 -1.43
N SER A 75 11.67 6.12 -2.55
CA SER A 75 12.94 5.59 -3.06
C SER A 75 13.93 6.71 -3.42
N ASP A 76 13.46 7.75 -4.12
CA ASP A 76 14.28 8.91 -4.50
C ASP A 76 14.81 9.68 -3.28
N ARG A 77 14.03 9.72 -2.20
CA ARG A 77 14.42 10.35 -0.93
C ARG A 77 15.43 9.51 -0.15
N LEU A 78 15.33 8.18 -0.24
CA LEU A 78 16.29 7.27 0.39
C LEU A 78 17.65 7.28 -0.32
N SER A 79 17.67 7.29 -1.66
CA SER A 79 18.90 7.29 -2.45
C SER A 79 19.71 8.58 -2.28
N ASN A 80 19.06 9.73 -2.06
CA ASN A 80 19.74 11.03 -1.99
C ASN A 80 19.92 11.59 -0.57
N GLY A 81 19.12 11.17 0.42
CA GLY A 81 19.10 11.79 1.76
C GLY A 81 19.52 10.90 2.93
N GLY A 82 19.63 9.58 2.73
CA GLY A 82 19.82 8.62 3.82
C GLY A 82 18.68 8.64 4.86
N VAL A 83 18.72 7.70 5.78
CA VAL A 83 17.66 7.41 6.78
C VAL A 83 17.24 8.59 7.68
N GLY A 84 17.96 9.72 7.67
CA GLY A 84 17.65 10.91 8.49
C GLY A 84 16.52 11.78 7.94
N ALA A 85 16.34 11.88 6.62
CA ALA A 85 15.33 12.76 6.01
C ALA A 85 13.91 12.16 6.04
N ALA A 86 13.79 10.83 6.06
CA ALA A 86 12.51 10.12 6.06
C ALA A 86 11.68 10.28 7.35
N VAL A 87 12.32 10.72 8.45
CA VAL A 87 11.69 10.79 9.79
C VAL A 87 11.31 12.23 10.18
N GLY A 88 11.78 13.25 9.44
CA GLY A 88 11.58 14.67 9.77
C GLY A 88 10.21 15.25 9.37
N GLY A 89 9.64 14.81 8.25
CA GLY A 89 8.52 15.49 7.60
C GLY A 89 7.13 15.37 8.25
N LEU A 90 6.97 14.63 9.35
CA LEU A 90 5.66 14.48 10.02
C LEU A 90 5.50 15.48 11.18
N SER A 91 5.51 16.77 10.85
CA SER A 91 5.18 17.83 11.80
C SER A 91 3.69 18.18 11.77
N ARG A 92 3.08 17.94 12.93
CA ARG A 92 1.77 18.36 13.43
C ARG A 92 1.33 19.76 12.95
N ARG A 93 0.55 19.86 11.86
CA ARG A 93 -0.36 21.01 11.61
C ARG A 93 -1.20 20.81 10.34
N SER A 94 -2.22 19.97 10.42
CA SER A 94 -3.43 20.07 9.58
C SER A 94 -4.58 19.32 10.25
N LEU A 95 -4.93 19.78 11.44
CA LEU A 95 -6.29 19.65 11.94
C LEU A 95 -6.81 21.07 12.07
N LEU A 96 -8.01 21.27 11.52
CA LEU A 96 -8.90 22.45 11.56
C LEU A 96 -8.98 23.27 10.26
N VAL A 97 -10.24 23.64 9.98
CA VAL A 97 -10.84 24.29 8.79
C VAL A 97 -11.12 23.29 7.67
N GLY A 98 -12.37 23.00 7.28
CA GLY A 98 -13.67 23.60 7.54
C GLY A 98 -14.62 23.07 6.46
N GLY A 99 -15.89 22.86 6.79
CA GLY A 99 -16.88 22.27 5.89
C GLY A 99 -17.15 23.10 4.62
N GLY A 100 -17.72 22.45 3.61
CA GLY A 100 -18.19 23.10 2.39
C GLY A 100 -18.82 22.10 1.43
N THR A 101 -20.14 22.00 1.49
CA THR A 101 -21.01 21.32 0.51
C THR A 101 -20.81 21.86 -0.91
N VAL A 102 -20.71 20.99 -1.91
CA VAL A 102 -21.16 21.30 -3.28
C VAL A 102 -21.93 20.11 -3.83
N ALA A 103 -23.25 20.29 -3.91
CA ALA A 103 -24.13 19.50 -4.73
C ALA A 103 -23.95 19.91 -6.20
N VAL A 104 -23.85 18.95 -7.12
CA VAL A 104 -24.27 19.13 -8.50
C VAL A 104 -25.04 17.89 -8.94
N ALA A 105 -26.36 18.03 -8.96
CA ALA A 105 -27.25 17.22 -9.78
C ALA A 105 -27.19 17.75 -11.22
N GLY A 106 -27.12 16.85 -12.19
CA GLY A 106 -27.14 17.18 -13.62
C GLY A 106 -27.72 16.05 -14.44
N LEU A 107 -29.06 16.02 -14.52
CA LEU A 107 -29.83 15.26 -15.49
C LEU A 107 -29.54 15.77 -16.91
N ALA A 108 -29.28 14.87 -17.86
CA ALA A 108 -29.45 15.15 -19.28
C ALA A 108 -30.12 13.93 -19.96
N LEU A 109 -31.37 14.15 -20.35
CA LEU A 109 -32.12 13.36 -21.32
C LEU A 109 -31.54 13.60 -22.72
N GLY A 110 -31.51 12.56 -23.55
CA GLY A 110 -31.22 12.72 -24.97
C GLY A 110 -31.06 11.41 -25.73
N GLY A 111 -32.17 10.73 -26.01
CA GLY A 111 -32.21 9.69 -27.04
C GLY A 111 -32.50 10.31 -28.40
N VAL A 112 -31.66 10.01 -29.40
CA VAL A 112 -32.01 9.96 -30.82
C VAL A 112 -31.18 8.82 -31.44
N ALA A 113 -31.87 7.79 -31.92
CA ALA A 113 -31.34 6.82 -32.88
C ALA A 113 -31.30 7.45 -34.28
N LEU A 114 -30.36 7.04 -35.14
CA LEU A 114 -30.58 6.57 -36.53
C LEU A 114 -29.25 6.21 -37.23
N THR A 115 -29.12 4.91 -37.54
CA THR A 115 -28.61 4.22 -38.76
C THR A 115 -27.19 4.38 -39.32
N ASP A 116 -26.58 3.18 -39.47
CA ASP A 116 -25.78 2.61 -40.57
C ASP A 116 -24.42 3.19 -41.00
N GLY A 117 -23.39 2.35 -40.84
CA GLY A 117 -22.59 1.91 -41.98
C GLY A 117 -21.07 2.18 -41.94
N ALA A 118 -20.33 1.08 -42.15
CA ALA A 118 -18.96 0.97 -42.64
C ALA A 118 -17.81 1.06 -41.63
N SER A 119 -17.15 -0.09 -41.50
CA SER A 119 -15.81 -0.28 -40.97
C SER A 119 -14.79 0.62 -41.66
N ASN A 120 -13.86 1.19 -40.89
CA ASN A 120 -12.43 1.26 -41.23
C ASN A 120 -11.59 1.52 -39.97
N ASP A 121 -10.39 0.98 -40.09
CA ASP A 121 -9.27 0.82 -39.16
C ASP A 121 -8.57 2.13 -38.76
N ASP A 122 -7.65 1.99 -37.81
CA ASP A 122 -6.63 2.91 -37.28
C ASP A 122 -6.95 3.70 -36.00
N GLY A 123 -6.06 3.49 -35.03
CA GLY A 123 -6.24 3.75 -33.61
C GLY A 123 -6.12 5.18 -33.13
N ASP A 124 -6.48 5.34 -31.86
CA ASP A 124 -5.82 6.21 -30.88
C ASP A 124 -6.40 5.89 -29.49
N GLY A 125 -5.59 6.13 -28.47
CA GLY A 125 -5.92 5.80 -27.08
C GLY A 125 -7.05 6.66 -26.49
N ASP A 126 -7.76 6.05 -25.54
CA ASP A 126 -8.49 6.68 -24.43
C ASP A 126 -8.79 5.54 -23.44
N GLY A 127 -8.33 5.55 -22.18
CA GLY A 127 -8.88 6.44 -21.17
C GLY A 127 -10.28 6.01 -20.72
N GLY A 128 -10.46 4.73 -20.35
CA GLY A 128 -11.73 4.20 -19.87
C GLY A 128 -11.49 3.19 -18.76
N GLY A 129 -11.96 3.50 -17.54
CA GLY A 129 -11.67 2.76 -16.32
C GLY A 129 -11.81 1.26 -16.47
N SER A 130 -10.73 0.54 -16.15
CA SER A 130 -10.73 -0.91 -16.01
C SER A 130 -11.87 -1.31 -15.09
N ALA A 131 -12.88 -1.97 -15.64
CA ALA A 131 -13.70 -2.85 -14.84
C ALA A 131 -12.73 -3.84 -14.18
N SER A 132 -12.50 -3.71 -12.87
CA SER A 132 -11.63 -4.62 -12.13
C SER A 132 -12.07 -6.05 -12.41
N SER A 133 -11.27 -6.76 -13.18
CA SER A 133 -11.46 -8.18 -13.45
C SER A 133 -11.36 -8.94 -12.12
N VAL A 134 -12.16 -9.99 -11.98
CA VAL A 134 -12.07 -10.91 -10.84
C VAL A 134 -10.64 -11.47 -10.80
N PRO A 135 -9.96 -11.49 -9.65
CA PRO A 135 -8.62 -12.04 -9.55
C PRO A 135 -8.58 -13.52 -9.95
N ASP A 136 -7.64 -13.91 -10.81
CA ASP A 136 -7.46 -15.28 -11.34
C ASP A 136 -6.00 -15.76 -11.34
N GLY A 137 -5.10 -15.02 -10.70
CA GLY A 137 -3.68 -15.37 -10.57
C GLY A 137 -3.39 -16.47 -9.54
N PRO A 138 -2.11 -16.87 -9.37
CA PRO A 138 -1.71 -18.02 -8.53
C PRO A 138 -2.25 -17.97 -7.10
N VAL A 139 -2.25 -16.78 -6.47
CA VAL A 139 -2.81 -16.56 -5.14
C VAL A 139 -4.32 -16.79 -5.15
N ALA A 140 -5.03 -16.16 -6.08
CA ALA A 140 -6.48 -16.22 -6.20
C ALA A 140 -7.01 -17.64 -6.45
N THR A 141 -6.22 -18.48 -7.11
CA THR A 141 -6.53 -19.89 -7.40
C THR A 141 -5.77 -20.88 -6.51
N ALA A 142 -5.16 -20.41 -5.42
CA ALA A 142 -4.35 -21.26 -4.56
C ALA A 142 -5.19 -22.40 -3.96
N GLN A 143 -4.61 -23.59 -3.91
CA GLN A 143 -5.27 -24.79 -3.38
C GLN A 143 -5.75 -24.56 -1.93
N VAL A 144 -7.02 -24.82 -1.66
CA VAL A 144 -7.57 -24.87 -0.31
C VAL A 144 -7.35 -26.28 0.28
N PRO A 145 -7.00 -26.41 1.58
CA PRO A 145 -6.88 -27.71 2.26
C PRO A 145 -8.17 -28.54 2.19
N SER A 146 -8.07 -29.86 2.41
CA SER A 146 -9.24 -30.76 2.27
C SER A 146 -10.32 -30.57 3.35
N ALA A 147 -9.93 -30.05 4.52
CA ALA A 147 -10.82 -29.73 5.63
C ALA A 147 -10.65 -28.26 6.09
N PRO A 148 -11.05 -27.28 5.27
CA PRO A 148 -10.82 -25.86 5.58
C PRO A 148 -11.58 -25.41 6.83
N GLY A 149 -12.75 -26.01 7.12
CA GLY A 149 -13.54 -25.74 8.32
C GLY A 149 -12.86 -26.13 9.64
N ASP A 150 -11.85 -27.01 9.61
CA ASP A 150 -11.05 -27.35 10.79
C ASP A 150 -9.92 -26.34 11.05
N ARG A 151 -9.68 -25.42 10.09
CA ARG A 151 -8.67 -24.38 10.19
C ARG A 151 -9.32 -23.07 10.66
N ARG A 152 -8.86 -22.55 11.79
CA ARG A 152 -9.35 -21.27 12.36
C ARG A 152 -9.11 -20.07 11.43
N TYR A 153 -8.04 -20.11 10.64
CA TYR A 153 -7.60 -19.04 9.77
C TYR A 153 -7.48 -19.57 8.34
N ALA A 154 -7.53 -18.66 7.37
CA ALA A 154 -7.36 -19.03 5.98
C ALA A 154 -5.98 -19.61 5.72
N THR A 155 -5.98 -20.80 5.12
CA THR A 155 -4.80 -21.55 4.77
C THR A 155 -4.90 -21.97 3.31
N MET A 156 -3.80 -21.83 2.57
CA MET A 156 -3.60 -22.42 1.25
C MET A 156 -2.54 -23.52 1.33
N GLY A 157 -2.54 -24.41 0.34
CA GLY A 157 -1.59 -25.50 0.19
C GLY A 157 -2.11 -26.84 0.71
N SER A 158 -1.29 -27.86 0.52
CA SER A 158 -1.58 -29.24 0.90
C SER A 158 -1.68 -29.40 2.43
N ASP A 159 -2.54 -30.32 2.89
CA ASP A 159 -2.58 -30.77 4.29
C ASP A 159 -1.28 -31.49 4.70
N ASP A 160 -0.56 -32.06 3.72
CA ASP A 160 0.68 -32.81 3.91
C ASP A 160 1.95 -31.94 3.71
N ALA A 161 1.80 -30.62 3.60
CA ALA A 161 2.93 -29.73 3.38
C ALA A 161 3.98 -29.84 4.49
N ALA A 162 5.26 -29.88 4.12
CA ALA A 162 6.37 -30.07 5.05
C ALA A 162 6.48 -28.92 6.07
N VAL A 163 6.21 -27.68 5.62
CA VAL A 163 6.30 -26.48 6.44
C VAL A 163 5.01 -25.67 6.34
N ASN A 164 4.51 -25.19 7.48
CA ASN A 164 3.50 -24.13 7.50
C ASN A 164 4.16 -22.76 7.70
N VAL A 165 3.98 -21.87 6.73
CA VAL A 165 4.35 -20.46 6.80
C VAL A 165 3.16 -19.66 7.32
N THR A 166 3.35 -18.87 8.37
CA THR A 166 2.32 -17.92 8.83
C THR A 166 2.60 -16.54 8.28
N TYR A 167 1.70 -15.99 7.48
CA TYR A 167 1.72 -14.61 7.03
C TYR A 167 0.91 -13.74 7.99
N PHE A 168 1.61 -12.93 8.81
CA PHE A 168 0.99 -11.85 9.56
C PHE A 168 0.89 -10.60 8.67
N GLY A 169 -0.34 -10.30 8.25
CA GLY A 169 -0.66 -9.13 7.44
C GLY A 169 -1.69 -8.23 8.12
N ASN A 170 -2.11 -7.19 7.41
CA ASN A 170 -3.26 -6.40 7.80
C ASN A 170 -3.98 -5.91 6.53
N TRP A 171 -5.30 -6.08 6.48
CA TRP A 171 -6.15 -5.72 5.34
C TRP A 171 -6.11 -4.23 4.95
N LYS A 172 -5.59 -3.36 5.82
CA LYS A 172 -5.43 -1.93 5.56
C LYS A 172 -3.99 -1.52 5.26
N CYS A 173 -3.02 -2.43 5.35
CA CYS A 173 -1.61 -2.09 5.27
C CYS A 173 -1.16 -1.99 3.79
N PRO A 174 -0.62 -0.85 3.33
CA PRO A 174 -0.13 -0.69 1.96
C PRO A 174 0.98 -1.70 1.62
N TYR A 175 1.92 -1.92 2.54
CA TYR A 175 2.97 -2.92 2.36
C TYR A 175 2.44 -4.36 2.30
N CYS A 176 1.28 -4.65 2.92
CA CYS A 176 0.65 -5.96 2.78
C CYS A 176 0.02 -6.13 1.40
N ALA A 177 -0.56 -5.07 0.84
CA ALA A 177 -1.03 -5.10 -0.54
C ALA A 177 0.12 -5.31 -1.51
N ASP A 178 1.20 -4.52 -1.40
CA ASP A 178 2.39 -4.65 -2.25
C ASP A 178 2.96 -6.07 -2.26
N PHE A 179 3.05 -6.70 -1.08
CA PHE A 179 3.48 -8.10 -0.98
C PHE A 179 2.47 -9.09 -1.59
N SER A 180 1.18 -8.92 -1.29
CA SER A 180 0.14 -9.86 -1.71
C SER A 180 -0.07 -9.87 -3.22
N THR A 181 -0.09 -8.68 -3.83
CA THR A 181 -0.25 -8.52 -5.30
C THR A 181 1.08 -8.64 -6.05
N GLY A 182 2.17 -8.96 -5.35
CA GLY A 182 3.52 -9.09 -5.89
C GLY A 182 4.11 -10.44 -5.51
N PHE A 183 5.16 -10.41 -4.69
CA PHE A 183 6.00 -11.57 -4.36
C PHE A 183 5.24 -12.77 -3.75
N LEU A 184 4.05 -12.59 -3.17
CA LEU A 184 3.24 -13.72 -2.71
C LEU A 184 2.90 -14.68 -3.86
N ALA A 185 2.64 -14.20 -5.07
CA ALA A 185 2.32 -15.06 -6.22
C ALA A 185 3.48 -16.02 -6.57
N ASP A 186 4.72 -15.55 -6.44
CA ASP A 186 5.91 -16.38 -6.65
C ASP A 186 6.04 -17.44 -5.54
N LEU A 187 5.81 -17.06 -4.27
CA LEU A 187 5.83 -18.01 -3.16
C LEU A 187 4.76 -19.10 -3.32
N VAL A 188 3.58 -18.73 -3.82
CA VAL A 188 2.51 -19.68 -4.10
C VAL A 188 2.92 -20.65 -5.21
N THR A 189 3.47 -20.13 -6.30
CA THR A 189 3.89 -20.94 -7.45
C THR A 189 5.03 -21.88 -7.09
N ASP A 190 6.03 -21.38 -6.37
CA ASP A 190 7.29 -22.10 -6.14
C ASP A 190 7.21 -23.09 -4.98
N TYR A 191 6.38 -22.85 -3.96
CA TYR A 191 6.37 -23.64 -2.74
C TYR A 191 5.00 -24.16 -2.32
N VAL A 192 3.91 -23.40 -2.57
CA VAL A 192 2.56 -23.86 -2.17
C VAL A 192 2.00 -24.86 -3.18
N ALA A 193 2.11 -24.54 -4.47
CA ALA A 193 1.61 -25.39 -5.56
C ALA A 193 2.41 -26.70 -5.70
N THR A 194 3.68 -26.71 -5.29
CA THR A 194 4.52 -27.93 -5.25
C THR A 194 4.17 -28.84 -4.07
N GLY A 195 3.45 -28.31 -3.06
CA GLY A 195 3.11 -29.00 -1.82
C GLY A 195 4.20 -28.93 -0.75
N ASP A 196 5.27 -28.17 -0.95
CA ASP A 196 6.34 -28.01 0.05
C ASP A 196 5.87 -27.19 1.26
N VAL A 197 5.03 -26.18 1.00
CA VAL A 197 4.56 -25.21 1.98
C VAL A 197 3.04 -25.12 2.01
N SER A 198 2.49 -25.04 3.22
CA SER A 198 1.17 -24.44 3.44
C SER A 198 1.35 -23.01 3.96
N LEU A 199 0.49 -22.08 3.53
CA LEU A 199 0.55 -20.69 3.97
C LEU A 199 -0.74 -20.31 4.68
N THR A 200 -0.63 -19.83 5.92
CA THR A 200 -1.75 -19.37 6.73
C THR A 200 -1.72 -17.86 6.90
N TYR A 201 -2.77 -17.16 6.47
CA TYR A 201 -2.91 -15.71 6.67
C TYR A 201 -3.54 -15.38 8.03
N ARG A 202 -2.97 -14.41 8.73
CA ARG A 202 -3.50 -13.90 10.01
C ARG A 202 -3.46 -12.38 10.04
N ASN A 203 -4.64 -11.78 10.16
CA ASN A 203 -4.77 -10.32 10.23
C ASN A 203 -4.35 -9.79 11.61
N LEU A 204 -3.20 -9.14 11.70
CA LEU A 204 -2.73 -8.47 12.91
C LEU A 204 -3.63 -7.26 13.20
N THR A 205 -4.63 -7.50 14.05
CA THR A 205 -5.75 -6.58 14.25
C THR A 205 -5.51 -5.60 15.40
N TYR A 206 -4.84 -6.05 16.46
CA TYR A 206 -4.57 -5.23 17.63
C TYR A 206 -3.07 -5.16 17.91
N VAL A 207 -2.57 -3.96 18.19
CA VAL A 207 -1.19 -3.69 18.59
C VAL A 207 -1.23 -2.66 19.72
N ASN A 208 -0.39 -2.84 20.74
CA ASN A 208 -0.34 -1.93 21.91
C ASN A 208 -1.70 -1.69 22.60
N GLY A 209 -2.58 -2.71 22.58
CA GLY A 209 -3.90 -2.66 23.23
C GLY A 209 -5.02 -1.97 22.44
N GLY A 210 -4.75 -1.49 21.21
CA GLY A 210 -5.74 -0.86 20.35
C GLY A 210 -5.75 -1.41 18.93
N PRO A 211 -6.78 -1.08 18.12
CA PRO A 211 -6.82 -1.45 16.70
C PRO A 211 -5.60 -0.90 15.93
N PHE A 212 -4.93 -1.78 15.20
CA PHE A 212 -3.80 -1.42 14.34
C PHE A 212 -4.30 -0.84 13.02
N LEU A 213 -3.73 0.27 12.53
CA LEU A 213 -4.11 0.96 11.27
C LEU A 213 -5.56 1.49 11.20
N GLY A 214 -6.17 1.77 12.35
CA GLY A 214 -7.48 2.44 12.43
C GLY A 214 -8.54 1.61 13.14
N SER A 215 -9.60 2.29 13.59
CA SER A 215 -10.69 1.68 14.37
C SER A 215 -11.55 0.69 13.57
N ASP A 216 -11.48 0.75 12.24
CA ASP A 216 -12.21 -0.09 11.30
C ASP A 216 -11.46 -1.38 10.91
N THR A 217 -10.19 -1.53 11.28
CA THR A 217 -9.41 -2.77 11.05
C THR A 217 -10.09 -4.05 11.56
N PRO A 218 -10.71 -4.09 12.76
CA PRO A 218 -11.45 -5.28 13.20
C PRO A 218 -12.58 -5.68 12.25
N ALA A 219 -13.23 -4.72 11.57
CA ALA A 219 -14.27 -5.03 10.60
C ALA A 219 -13.69 -5.75 9.37
N ALA A 220 -12.57 -5.28 8.82
CA ALA A 220 -11.89 -5.97 7.72
C ALA A 220 -11.42 -7.38 8.12
N ALA A 221 -10.86 -7.52 9.33
CA ALA A 221 -10.44 -8.82 9.85
C ALA A 221 -11.60 -9.82 9.94
N ARG A 222 -12.77 -9.36 10.42
CA ARG A 222 -14.00 -10.16 10.53
C ARG A 222 -14.55 -10.55 9.18
N ALA A 223 -14.51 -9.65 8.20
CA ALA A 223 -14.94 -9.95 6.84
C ALA A 223 -14.11 -11.08 6.23
N GLY A 224 -12.78 -11.01 6.32
CA GLY A 224 -11.92 -12.10 5.86
C GLY A 224 -12.23 -13.43 6.55
N LEU A 225 -12.38 -13.43 7.88
CA LEU A 225 -12.74 -14.66 8.61
C LEU A 225 -14.14 -15.19 8.23
N ALA A 226 -15.11 -14.32 7.96
CA ALA A 226 -16.43 -14.74 7.50
C ALA A 226 -16.35 -15.44 6.15
N VAL A 227 -15.63 -14.86 5.18
CA VAL A 227 -15.43 -15.49 3.88
C VAL A 227 -14.73 -16.84 4.04
N TRP A 228 -13.69 -16.95 4.87
CA TRP A 228 -13.02 -18.23 5.10
C TRP A 228 -13.94 -19.31 5.69
N ASN A 229 -14.74 -18.95 6.70
CA ASN A 229 -15.58 -19.93 7.41
C ASN A 229 -16.80 -20.38 6.60
N GLU A 230 -17.30 -19.54 5.68
CA GLU A 230 -18.54 -19.80 4.95
C GLU A 230 -18.29 -20.15 3.45
N ASP A 231 -17.23 -19.62 2.85
CA ASP A 231 -16.84 -19.84 1.45
C ASP A 231 -15.30 -19.84 1.27
N PRO A 232 -14.60 -20.86 1.79
CA PRO A 232 -13.14 -20.92 1.76
C PRO A 232 -12.55 -20.95 0.34
N GLU A 233 -13.29 -21.50 -0.63
CA GLU A 233 -12.88 -21.56 -2.04
C GLU A 233 -12.78 -20.16 -2.67
N SER A 234 -13.62 -19.21 -2.24
CA SER A 234 -13.56 -17.82 -2.71
C SER A 234 -12.63 -16.93 -1.88
N TYR A 235 -12.06 -17.42 -0.78
CA TYR A 235 -11.30 -16.60 0.15
C TYR A 235 -10.11 -15.90 -0.51
N TRP A 236 -9.31 -16.61 -1.30
CA TRP A 236 -8.10 -16.02 -1.87
C TRP A 236 -8.39 -15.02 -2.99
N ARG A 237 -9.50 -15.20 -3.73
CA ARG A 237 -10.03 -14.17 -4.64
C ARG A 237 -10.46 -12.92 -3.87
N TYR A 238 -11.16 -13.11 -2.75
CA TYR A 238 -11.51 -11.99 -1.87
C TYR A 238 -10.26 -11.30 -1.31
N HIS A 239 -9.25 -12.08 -0.91
CA HIS A 239 -8.00 -11.55 -0.39
C HIS A 239 -7.31 -10.64 -1.40
N GLU A 240 -7.05 -11.16 -2.60
CA GLU A 240 -6.41 -10.41 -3.68
C GLU A 240 -7.24 -9.18 -4.08
N TYR A 241 -8.56 -9.31 -4.15
CA TYR A 241 -9.41 -8.17 -4.50
C TYR A 241 -9.31 -7.06 -3.45
N VAL A 242 -9.39 -7.37 -2.16
CA VAL A 242 -9.27 -6.35 -1.10
C VAL A 242 -7.88 -5.72 -1.12
N MET A 243 -6.81 -6.52 -1.20
CA MET A 243 -5.43 -6.03 -1.21
C MET A 243 -5.17 -5.10 -2.41
N ALA A 244 -5.65 -5.46 -3.61
CA ALA A 244 -5.49 -4.65 -4.81
C ALA A 244 -6.35 -3.37 -4.81
N ASN A 245 -7.44 -3.32 -4.04
CA ASN A 245 -8.42 -2.22 -4.08
C ASN A 245 -8.57 -1.48 -2.74
N GLN A 246 -7.67 -1.68 -1.79
CA GLN A 246 -7.73 -0.99 -0.51
C GLN A 246 -7.53 0.52 -0.68
N PRO A 247 -8.41 1.36 -0.11
CA PRO A 247 -8.17 2.79 0.01
C PRO A 247 -6.99 3.09 0.95
N PRO A 248 -6.56 4.37 1.00
CA PRO A 248 -5.54 4.82 1.94
C PRO A 248 -5.84 4.37 3.37
N GLU A 249 -4.82 3.85 4.06
CA GLU A 249 -4.96 3.30 5.42
C GLU A 249 -5.44 4.34 6.45
N SER A 250 -5.22 5.63 6.16
CA SER A 250 -5.70 6.78 6.95
C SER A 250 -7.22 6.90 6.98
N ASP A 251 -7.90 6.34 5.98
CA ASP A 251 -9.35 6.43 5.85
C ASP A 251 -10.02 5.30 6.62
N GLN A 252 -11.21 5.58 7.16
CA GLN A 252 -12.06 4.55 7.78
C GLN A 252 -12.92 3.88 6.70
N TRP A 253 -12.27 3.17 5.79
CA TRP A 253 -12.93 2.60 4.62
C TRP A 253 -13.56 1.24 4.87
N ALA A 254 -13.12 0.48 5.89
CA ALA A 254 -13.57 -0.88 6.14
C ALA A 254 -14.95 -0.94 6.80
N THR A 255 -15.95 -0.32 6.15
CA THR A 255 -17.36 -0.38 6.54
C THR A 255 -17.98 -1.69 6.07
N ALA A 256 -19.08 -2.13 6.71
CA ALA A 256 -19.81 -3.33 6.29
C ALA A 256 -20.23 -3.25 4.81
N ASP A 257 -20.73 -2.11 4.36
CA ASP A 257 -21.17 -1.90 2.98
C ASP A 257 -20.03 -2.08 1.98
N ARG A 258 -18.86 -1.49 2.27
CA ARG A 258 -17.69 -1.59 1.37
C ARG A 258 -17.12 -3.01 1.36
N LEU A 259 -17.06 -3.67 2.52
CA LEU A 259 -16.56 -5.04 2.61
C LEU A 259 -17.48 -6.04 1.89
N VAL A 260 -18.80 -5.81 1.91
CA VAL A 260 -19.78 -6.56 1.12
C VAL A 260 -19.63 -6.28 -0.38
N GLU A 261 -19.39 -5.02 -0.77
CA GLU A 261 -19.09 -4.68 -2.17
C GLU A 261 -17.85 -5.44 -2.66
N PHE A 262 -16.78 -5.43 -1.87
CA PHE A 262 -15.55 -6.19 -2.18
C PHE A 262 -15.82 -7.69 -2.31
N ALA A 263 -16.61 -8.27 -1.41
CA ALA A 263 -17.00 -9.68 -1.48
C ALA A 263 -17.81 -10.00 -2.73
N THR A 264 -18.71 -9.09 -3.14
CA THR A 264 -19.50 -9.24 -4.37
C THR A 264 -18.61 -9.19 -5.61
N ARG A 265 -17.64 -8.28 -5.64
CA ARG A 265 -16.69 -8.13 -6.76
C ARG A 265 -15.69 -9.28 -6.87
N ALA A 266 -15.35 -9.89 -5.74
CA ALA A 266 -14.53 -11.09 -5.67
C ALA A 266 -15.32 -12.40 -5.89
N GLU A 267 -16.61 -12.30 -6.21
CA GLU A 267 -17.51 -13.44 -6.43
C GLU A 267 -17.60 -14.41 -5.25
N VAL A 268 -17.59 -13.89 -4.02
CA VAL A 268 -17.96 -14.68 -2.84
C VAL A 268 -19.42 -15.11 -2.98
N SER A 269 -19.71 -16.39 -2.74
CA SER A 269 -21.01 -17.01 -3.04
C SER A 269 -22.17 -16.38 -2.28
N ASP A 270 -21.95 -16.01 -1.02
CA ASP A 270 -22.88 -15.23 -0.21
C ASP A 270 -22.17 -14.04 0.44
N PRO A 271 -22.15 -12.85 -0.21
CA PRO A 271 -21.53 -11.66 0.36
C PRO A 271 -22.20 -11.18 1.66
N SER A 272 -23.42 -11.63 1.99
CA SER A 272 -24.15 -11.17 3.18
C SER A 272 -23.51 -11.65 4.49
N VAL A 273 -22.75 -12.76 4.46
CA VAL A 273 -22.01 -13.28 5.63
C VAL A 273 -21.01 -12.27 6.19
N VAL A 274 -20.44 -11.43 5.30
CA VAL A 274 -19.51 -10.36 5.67
C VAL A 274 -20.21 -9.31 6.51
N ARG A 275 -21.41 -8.88 6.11
CA ARG A 275 -22.20 -7.91 6.86
C ARG A 275 -22.50 -8.41 8.26
N THR A 276 -23.01 -9.63 8.36
CA THR A 276 -23.36 -10.26 9.64
C THR A 276 -22.14 -10.33 10.55
N ALA A 277 -20.98 -10.75 10.04
CA ALA A 277 -19.76 -10.84 10.84
C ALA A 277 -19.29 -9.48 11.38
N VAL A 278 -19.40 -8.42 10.57
CA VAL A 278 -19.02 -7.06 10.96
C VAL A 278 -19.99 -6.49 11.99
N GLU A 279 -21.30 -6.53 11.72
CA GLU A 279 -22.34 -5.93 12.57
C GLU A 279 -22.50 -6.66 13.91
N GLU A 280 -22.34 -7.99 13.93
CA GLU A 280 -22.41 -8.79 15.16
C GLU A 280 -21.07 -8.89 15.91
N ASN A 281 -20.01 -8.24 15.42
CA ASN A 281 -18.65 -8.31 16.00
C ASN A 281 -18.14 -9.75 16.20
N ARG A 282 -18.35 -10.63 15.20
CA ARG A 282 -17.91 -12.03 15.26
C ARG A 282 -16.39 -12.14 15.39
N TYR A 283 -15.92 -13.34 15.71
CA TYR A 283 -14.51 -13.76 15.65
C TYR A 283 -13.50 -13.01 16.54
N GLU A 284 -13.95 -12.18 17.50
CA GLU A 284 -13.08 -11.39 18.39
C GLU A 284 -11.98 -12.23 19.09
N GLU A 285 -12.29 -13.48 19.46
CA GLU A 285 -11.30 -14.41 20.01
C GLU A 285 -10.15 -14.70 19.03
N ALA A 286 -10.45 -14.93 17.75
CA ALA A 286 -9.44 -15.20 16.72
C ALA A 286 -8.56 -13.97 16.43
N LEU A 287 -9.15 -12.77 16.46
CA LEU A 287 -8.42 -11.50 16.31
C LEU A 287 -7.42 -11.30 17.47
N ARG A 288 -7.84 -11.60 18.71
CA ARG A 288 -6.97 -11.52 19.91
C ARG A 288 -5.91 -12.62 19.91
N ALA A 289 -6.27 -13.84 19.53
CA ALA A 289 -5.32 -14.95 19.40
C ALA A 289 -4.25 -14.67 18.33
N THR A 290 -4.59 -13.93 17.27
CA THR A 290 -3.61 -13.43 16.29
C THR A 290 -2.62 -12.46 16.91
N THR A 291 -3.08 -11.53 17.72
CA THR A 291 -2.21 -10.59 18.44
C THR A 291 -1.27 -11.31 19.40
N ALA A 292 -1.79 -12.27 20.17
CA ALA A 292 -0.99 -13.05 21.11
C ALA A 292 0.12 -13.84 20.40
N ALA A 293 -0.22 -14.53 19.31
CA ALA A 293 0.76 -15.29 18.54
C ALA A 293 1.79 -14.40 17.81
N ALA A 294 1.37 -13.23 17.32
CA ALA A 294 2.29 -12.26 16.75
C ALA A 294 3.34 -11.80 17.79
N ASN A 295 2.90 -11.49 19.01
CA ASN A 295 3.80 -11.11 20.10
C ASN A 295 4.75 -12.25 20.49
N GLU A 296 4.25 -13.48 20.59
CA GLU A 296 5.07 -14.67 20.91
C GLU A 296 6.13 -14.92 19.83
N ALA A 297 5.78 -14.73 18.56
CA ALA A 297 6.70 -14.86 17.44
C ALA A 297 7.63 -13.63 17.25
N GLY A 298 7.50 -12.58 18.06
CA GLY A 298 8.31 -11.36 17.94
C GLY A 298 7.97 -10.50 16.70
N VAL A 299 6.75 -10.61 16.19
CA VAL A 299 6.26 -9.81 15.05
C VAL A 299 5.96 -8.39 15.52
N SER A 300 6.71 -7.42 14.99
CA SER A 300 6.60 -5.99 15.33
C SER A 300 5.91 -5.14 14.25
N GLY A 301 5.56 -5.73 13.12
CA GLY A 301 4.94 -5.04 11.99
C GLY A 301 4.43 -5.99 10.91
N THR A 302 3.81 -5.42 9.88
CA THR A 302 3.24 -6.17 8.75
C THR A 302 3.75 -5.60 7.43
N PRO A 303 3.94 -6.43 6.38
CA PRO A 303 3.86 -7.89 6.40
C PRO A 303 5.07 -8.54 7.09
N THR A 304 4.82 -9.62 7.83
CA THR A 304 5.88 -10.50 8.38
C THR A 304 5.50 -11.95 8.13
N LEU A 305 6.45 -12.75 7.67
CA LEU A 305 6.31 -14.21 7.55
C LEU A 305 7.00 -14.89 8.73
N VAL A 306 6.36 -15.92 9.28
CA VAL A 306 6.97 -16.82 10.27
C VAL A 306 7.13 -18.20 9.64
N VAL A 307 8.38 -18.65 9.55
CA VAL A 307 8.79 -19.87 8.85
C VAL A 307 9.70 -20.68 9.77
N GLY A 308 9.27 -21.89 10.17
CA GLY A 308 10.05 -22.72 11.10
C GLY A 308 10.41 -22.00 12.40
N GLY A 309 9.51 -21.17 12.93
CA GLY A 309 9.73 -20.38 14.15
C GLY A 309 10.61 -19.12 13.97
N ARG A 310 11.04 -18.80 12.75
CA ARG A 310 11.83 -17.59 12.44
C ARG A 310 10.97 -16.56 11.74
N THR A 311 11.08 -15.30 12.13
CA THR A 311 10.46 -14.17 11.42
C THR A 311 11.34 -13.72 10.25
N VAL A 312 10.72 -13.41 9.12
CA VAL A 312 11.37 -12.80 7.96
C VAL A 312 10.44 -11.77 7.32
N SER A 313 11.01 -10.67 6.84
CA SER A 313 10.27 -9.68 6.05
C SER A 313 10.22 -10.13 4.59
N PRO A 314 9.04 -10.17 3.94
CA PRO A 314 8.93 -10.63 2.57
C PRO A 314 9.60 -9.68 1.55
N PHE A 315 9.96 -8.45 1.93
CA PHE A 315 10.71 -7.53 1.07
C PHE A 315 12.20 -7.87 0.95
N GLN A 316 12.67 -8.84 1.74
CA GLN A 316 13.98 -9.46 1.53
C GLN A 316 13.75 -10.82 0.84
N GLU A 317 13.42 -10.79 -0.45
CA GLU A 317 12.96 -11.98 -1.20
C GLU A 317 13.96 -13.14 -1.14
N ASP A 318 15.24 -12.89 -1.43
CA ASP A 318 16.31 -13.91 -1.36
C ASP A 318 16.41 -14.53 0.04
N GLN A 319 16.34 -13.69 1.08
CA GLN A 319 16.37 -14.17 2.46
C GLN A 319 15.12 -15.01 2.77
N THR A 320 13.95 -14.56 2.30
CA THR A 320 12.68 -15.25 2.50
C THR A 320 12.70 -16.64 1.87
N ARG A 321 13.13 -16.74 0.60
CA ARG A 321 13.32 -18.01 -0.11
C ARG A 321 14.29 -18.93 0.63
N SER A 322 15.46 -18.43 0.99
CA SER A 322 16.46 -19.19 1.74
C SER A 322 15.92 -19.72 3.08
N VAL A 323 15.12 -18.91 3.78
CA VAL A 323 14.49 -19.30 5.05
C VAL A 323 13.45 -20.40 4.85
N ILE A 324 12.65 -20.34 3.78
CA ILE A 324 11.68 -21.37 3.41
C ILE A 324 12.38 -22.67 3.03
N GLU A 325 13.33 -22.63 2.10
CA GLU A 325 14.05 -23.81 1.61
C GLU A 325 14.80 -24.53 2.73
N SER A 326 15.41 -23.76 3.64
CA SER A 326 16.05 -24.32 4.83
C SER A 326 15.03 -25.01 5.74
N ALA A 327 13.82 -24.49 5.87
CA ALA A 327 12.79 -25.09 6.71
C ALA A 327 12.23 -26.37 6.07
N VAL A 328 12.04 -26.39 4.76
CA VAL A 328 11.55 -27.57 4.00
C VAL A 328 12.57 -28.72 4.03
N SER A 329 13.86 -28.39 4.07
CA SER A 329 14.94 -29.39 4.05
C SER A 329 15.27 -30.04 5.40
N ASN A 330 14.66 -29.59 6.52
CA ASN A 330 14.91 -30.09 7.88
C ASN A 330 13.80 -31.01 8.36
#